data_AF-B2TKK9-F1
#
_entry.id   AF-B2TKK9-F1
#
_cell.length_a   1.000
_cell.length_b   1.000
_cell.length_c   1.000
_cell.angle_alpha   90.00
_cell.angle_beta   90.00
_cell.angle_gamma   90.00
#
_symmetry.space_group_name_H-M   'P 1'
#
loop_
_entity.id
_entity.type
_entity.pdbx_description
1 polymer ?
#
loop_
_entity_poly.entity_id
_entity_poly.type
_entity_poly.pdbx_seq_one_letter_code
_entity_poly.pdbx_strand_id
1 'polypeptide(L)'
;MDIYEFLANELINLVPNNKFICLNNFGKNRWFGFIYRGYEGLMSKPRENSNNVKRKKEGYFDIYVCTGDRYKERNGYKPVTHYNAFQDLLENSNLENCYRIWRGESPMEITSNLEEQESLCTLALLMFEQELNWGNEIWQRQTNFPPRIESPYQRPRDMIMGFLGIVFYYRDVDAILNWKYKKINGELTKTTATFGQGYRYLDNDYRRFFEELQLDNAAMPLMIEQCLEDFRNKVKLVPDNKYYIDKQ
;
A
#
# COMPACT_ATOMS: atom_id res chain seq x y z
N MET A 1 19.82 -0.25 -2.58
CA MET A 1 19.02 -1.00 -1.59
C MET A 1 17.58 -0.88 -2.04
N ASP A 2 16.83 -1.97 -2.08
CA ASP A 2 15.42 -1.92 -2.43
C ASP A 2 14.66 -0.99 -1.46
N ILE A 3 13.79 -0.12 -1.98
CA ILE A 3 13.08 0.88 -1.18
C ILE A 3 12.17 0.25 -0.12
N TYR A 4 11.59 -0.91 -0.40
CA TYR A 4 10.71 -1.62 0.52
C TYR A 4 11.50 -2.29 1.64
N GLU A 5 12.67 -2.83 1.34
CA GLU A 5 13.61 -3.31 2.36
C GLU A 5 14.07 -2.17 3.28
N PHE A 6 14.39 -1.00 2.71
CA PHE A 6 14.72 0.19 3.49
C PHE A 6 13.58 0.57 4.45
N LEU A 7 12.35 0.71 3.95
CA LEU A 7 11.19 1.09 4.77
C LEU A 7 10.85 0.02 5.82
N ALA A 8 11.03 -1.26 5.49
CA ALA A 8 10.86 -2.37 6.43
C ALA A 8 11.87 -2.29 7.58
N ASN A 9 13.16 -2.09 7.26
CA ASN A 9 14.22 -1.95 8.24
C ASN A 9 13.98 -0.76 9.19
N GLU A 10 13.58 0.39 8.65
CA GLU A 10 13.22 1.55 9.46
C GLU A 10 12.05 1.22 10.41
N LEU A 11 11.00 0.53 9.93
CA LEU A 11 9.84 0.16 10.75
C LEU A 11 10.19 -0.89 11.82
N ILE A 12 11.04 -1.87 11.49
CA ILE A 12 11.50 -2.89 12.44
C ILE A 12 12.36 -2.26 13.55
N ASN A 13 13.17 -1.26 13.22
CA ASN A 13 14.03 -0.58 14.19
C ASN A 13 13.37 0.63 14.86
N LEU A 14 12.11 0.91 14.55
CA LEU A 14 11.38 2.04 15.11
C LEU A 14 11.34 2.03 16.65
N VAL A 15 11.83 3.11 17.26
CA VAL A 15 11.88 3.34 18.70
C VAL A 15 10.57 3.97 19.17
N PRO A 16 9.98 3.60 20.33
CA PRO A 16 8.63 4.00 20.74
C PRO A 16 8.31 5.50 20.74
N ASN A 17 9.33 6.37 20.90
CA ASN A 17 9.15 7.82 21.02
C ASN A 17 9.12 8.56 19.67
N ASN A 18 9.53 7.93 18.57
CA ASN A 18 9.40 8.51 17.23
C ASN A 18 8.56 7.57 16.36
N LYS A 19 7.32 7.97 16.06
CA LYS A 19 6.41 7.19 15.23
C LYS A 19 6.54 7.50 13.73
N PHE A 20 7.27 8.55 13.34
CA PHE A 20 7.36 8.97 11.95
C PHE A 20 8.64 8.47 11.30
N ILE A 21 8.48 7.84 10.13
CA ILE A 21 9.56 7.36 9.27
C ILE A 21 9.54 8.17 7.98
N CYS A 22 10.64 8.85 7.70
CA CYS A 22 10.77 9.69 6.52
C CYS A 22 11.39 8.87 5.38
N LEU A 23 10.68 8.79 4.25
CA LEU A 23 11.25 8.31 3.00
C LEU A 23 12.08 9.41 2.34
N ASN A 24 11.52 10.61 2.23
CA ASN A 24 12.24 11.76 1.70
C ASN A 24 11.63 13.11 2.13
N ASN A 25 12.43 14.17 2.04
CA ASN A 25 12.02 15.55 2.31
C ASN A 25 12.49 16.49 1.21
N PHE A 26 11.56 17.01 0.41
CA PHE A 26 11.81 17.96 -0.67
C PHE A 26 11.72 19.43 -0.22
N GLY A 27 11.67 19.68 1.10
CA GLY A 27 11.62 21.01 1.69
C GLY A 27 10.39 21.27 2.54
N LYS A 28 10.07 22.55 2.76
CA LYS A 28 9.00 22.96 3.68
C LYS A 28 7.65 22.36 3.25
N ASN A 29 7.03 21.58 4.14
CA ASN A 29 5.78 20.86 3.93
C ASN A 29 5.78 19.84 2.76
N ARG A 30 6.95 19.40 2.30
CA ARG A 30 7.10 18.40 1.22
C ARG A 30 7.80 17.13 1.73
N TRP A 31 7.28 16.59 2.83
CA TRP A 31 7.82 15.42 3.50
C TRP A 31 6.98 14.18 3.17
N PHE A 32 7.66 13.13 2.72
CA PHE A 32 7.07 11.86 2.30
C PHE A 32 7.54 10.78 3.25
N GLY A 33 6.60 9.98 3.75
CA GLY A 33 6.90 8.98 4.75
C GLY A 33 5.62 8.38 5.32
N PHE A 34 5.71 7.82 6.51
CA PHE A 34 4.53 7.30 7.20
C PHE A 34 4.65 7.40 8.72
N ILE A 35 3.50 7.47 9.37
CA ILE A 35 3.37 7.40 10.82
C ILE A 35 2.93 5.99 11.19
N TYR A 36 3.71 5.30 12.02
CA TYR A 36 3.32 4.02 12.59
C TYR A 36 2.19 4.21 13.62
N ARG A 37 1.11 3.43 13.49
CA ARG A 37 -0.09 3.53 14.33
C ARG A 37 -0.29 2.33 15.26
N GLY A 38 0.38 1.21 15.03
CA GLY A 38 0.09 0.01 15.81
C GLY A 38 -1.38 -0.40 15.68
N TYR A 39 -1.96 -0.86 16.79
CA TYR A 39 -3.38 -1.17 16.88
C TYR A 39 -4.34 0.03 16.88
N GLU A 40 -3.85 1.28 16.77
CA GLU A 40 -4.72 2.47 16.71
C GLU A 40 -5.31 2.71 15.30
N GLY A 41 -4.77 2.03 14.29
CA GLY A 41 -5.17 2.22 12.90
C GLY A 41 -6.50 1.54 12.50
N LEU A 42 -6.81 1.56 11.19
CA LEU A 42 -8.02 0.97 10.64
C LEU A 42 -7.88 -0.52 10.33
N MET A 43 -6.66 -1.01 10.16
CA MET A 43 -6.37 -2.42 9.88
C MET A 43 -6.57 -3.30 11.12
N SER A 44 -6.46 -2.73 12.32
CA SER A 44 -6.74 -3.43 13.59
C SER A 44 -8.23 -3.56 13.89
N LYS A 45 -9.10 -2.78 13.23
CA LYS A 45 -10.53 -2.77 13.50
C LYS A 45 -11.24 -3.90 12.74
N PRO A 46 -12.38 -4.40 13.25
CA PRO A 46 -13.24 -5.28 12.48
C PRO A 46 -13.70 -4.65 11.16
N ARG A 47 -13.93 -5.47 10.15
CA ARG A 47 -14.56 -5.03 8.89
C ARG A 47 -16.02 -4.65 9.14
N GLU A 48 -16.59 -3.86 8.23
CA GLU A 48 -18.03 -3.60 8.20
C GLU A 48 -18.81 -4.92 8.27
N ASN A 49 -19.78 -4.98 9.19
CA ASN A 49 -20.59 -6.17 9.51
C ASN A 49 -19.86 -7.31 10.25
N SER A 50 -18.69 -7.06 10.83
CA SER A 50 -18.03 -7.97 11.77
C SER A 50 -17.78 -7.28 13.11
N ASN A 51 -17.89 -8.02 14.21
CA ASN A 51 -17.51 -7.54 15.54
C ASN A 51 -16.06 -7.88 15.90
N ASN A 52 -15.43 -8.81 15.16
CA ASN A 52 -14.11 -9.36 15.48
C ASN A 52 -13.15 -9.24 14.30
N VAL A 53 -11.85 -9.20 14.58
CA VAL A 53 -10.79 -9.48 13.59
C VAL A 53 -10.54 -10.98 13.47
N LYS A 54 -9.96 -11.42 12.35
CA LYS A 54 -9.80 -12.86 12.06
C LYS A 54 -8.51 -13.45 12.62
N ARG A 55 -7.47 -12.63 12.81
CA ARG A 55 -6.15 -13.09 13.23
C ARG A 55 -5.69 -12.38 14.50
N LYS A 56 -4.96 -13.10 15.37
CA LYS A 56 -4.52 -12.65 16.70
C LYS A 56 -3.84 -11.28 16.68
N LYS A 57 -3.05 -11.01 15.64
CA LYS A 57 -2.22 -9.82 15.56
C LYS A 57 -2.66 -8.84 14.47
N GLU A 58 -3.84 -9.07 13.87
CA GLU A 58 -4.31 -8.35 12.68
C GLU A 58 -4.20 -6.83 12.88
N GLY A 59 -3.56 -6.13 11.94
CA GLY A 59 -3.39 -4.69 11.95
C GLY A 59 -2.35 -4.16 12.92
N TYR A 60 -1.40 -4.98 13.39
CA TYR A 60 -0.32 -4.49 14.23
C TYR A 60 0.60 -3.51 13.48
N PHE A 61 0.96 -3.78 12.21
CA PHE A 61 1.82 -2.90 11.41
C PHE A 61 1.05 -1.83 10.62
N ASP A 62 -0.06 -1.32 11.17
CA ASP A 62 -0.81 -0.27 10.51
C ASP A 62 0.01 1.04 10.47
N ILE A 63 0.04 1.66 9.31
CA ILE A 63 0.74 2.93 9.04
C ILE A 63 -0.23 3.96 8.45
N TYR A 64 0.07 5.23 8.66
CA TYR A 64 -0.59 6.33 7.98
C TYR A 64 0.38 6.99 7.03
N VAL A 65 0.13 6.86 5.73
CA VAL A 65 0.95 7.48 4.68
C VAL A 65 0.84 9.00 4.76
N CYS A 66 1.99 9.66 4.69
CA CYS A 66 2.10 11.11 4.69
C CYS A 66 2.84 11.60 3.46
N THR A 67 2.31 12.65 2.85
CA THR A 67 2.69 13.16 1.52
C THR A 67 2.82 14.68 1.54
N GLY A 68 3.12 15.24 2.72
CA GLY A 68 3.17 16.68 2.94
C GLY A 68 1.89 17.38 2.46
N ASP A 69 2.05 18.52 1.81
CA ASP A 69 0.93 19.31 1.30
C ASP A 69 0.43 18.84 -0.10
N ARG A 70 0.99 17.78 -0.71
CA ARG A 70 0.69 17.36 -2.10
C ARG A 70 -0.80 17.06 -2.35
N TYR A 71 -1.45 16.35 -1.42
CA TYR A 71 -2.88 16.03 -1.51
C TYR A 71 -3.73 16.76 -0.46
N LYS A 72 -3.23 17.88 0.07
CA LYS A 72 -3.93 18.67 1.07
C LYS A 72 -5.04 19.48 0.43
N GLU A 73 -6.20 19.52 1.07
CA GLU A 73 -7.31 20.40 0.66
C GLU A 73 -7.37 21.66 1.53
N ARG A 74 -8.08 22.71 1.07
CA ARG A 74 -8.19 24.02 1.74
C ARG A 74 -8.63 23.95 3.22
N ASN A 75 -9.33 22.90 3.64
CA ASN A 75 -9.84 22.73 5.00
C ASN A 75 -9.06 21.72 5.86
N GLY A 76 -7.89 21.27 5.42
CA GLY A 76 -7.02 20.38 6.19
C GLY A 76 -6.37 19.27 5.37
N TYR A 77 -5.61 18.41 6.07
CA TYR A 77 -4.97 17.22 5.48
C TYR A 77 -6.05 16.20 5.08
N LYS A 78 -6.09 15.85 3.79
CA LYS A 78 -6.80 14.67 3.30
C LYS A 78 -5.79 13.53 3.16
N PRO A 79 -6.07 12.33 3.69
CA PRO A 79 -5.24 11.17 3.43
C PRO A 79 -5.17 10.94 1.92
N VAL A 80 -3.99 10.59 1.42
CA VAL A 80 -3.86 10.12 0.03
C VAL A 80 -4.82 8.94 -0.20
N THR A 81 -5.43 8.91 -1.37
CA THR A 81 -6.32 7.84 -1.82
C THR A 81 -5.73 7.19 -3.06
N HIS A 82 -6.22 6.01 -3.45
CA HIS A 82 -5.79 5.44 -4.74
C HIS A 82 -6.24 6.35 -5.88
N TYR A 83 -7.45 6.94 -5.79
CA TYR A 83 -7.99 7.79 -6.85
C TYR A 83 -7.09 9.00 -7.15
N ASN A 84 -6.73 9.77 -6.13
CA ASN A 84 -5.91 10.96 -6.36
C ASN A 84 -4.46 10.62 -6.68
N ALA A 85 -3.89 9.55 -6.10
CA ALA A 85 -2.55 9.09 -6.45
C ALA A 85 -2.48 8.61 -7.90
N PHE A 86 -3.49 7.89 -8.40
CA PHE A 86 -3.51 7.39 -9.77
C PHE A 86 -3.69 8.52 -10.78
N GLN A 87 -4.56 9.49 -10.48
CA GLN A 87 -4.71 10.70 -11.30
C GLN A 87 -3.38 11.46 -11.38
N ASP A 88 -2.74 11.67 -10.24
CA ASP A 88 -1.47 12.38 -10.14
C ASP A 88 -0.33 11.68 -10.88
N LEU A 89 -0.24 10.35 -10.80
CA LEU A 89 0.73 9.55 -11.57
C LEU A 89 0.47 9.60 -13.08
N LEU A 90 -0.80 9.61 -13.50
CA LEU A 90 -1.16 9.72 -14.92
C LEU A 90 -0.76 11.09 -15.50
N GLU A 91 -0.80 12.14 -14.69
CA GLU A 91 -0.43 13.52 -15.05
C GLU A 91 1.09 13.75 -14.99
N ASN A 92 1.77 13.20 -14.00
CA ASN A 92 3.16 13.56 -13.67
C ASN A 92 4.20 12.46 -13.95
N SER A 93 3.79 11.24 -14.29
CA SER A 93 4.70 10.14 -14.58
C SER A 93 4.21 9.26 -15.74
N ASN A 94 4.82 8.09 -15.90
CA ASN A 94 4.51 7.11 -16.91
C ASN A 94 4.50 5.70 -16.31
N LEU A 95 3.92 4.75 -17.05
CA LEU A 95 3.74 3.39 -16.60
C LEU A 95 5.08 2.68 -16.30
N GLU A 96 6.14 2.95 -17.07
CA GLU A 96 7.45 2.31 -16.85
C GLU A 96 8.08 2.76 -15.53
N ASN A 97 8.01 4.05 -15.20
CA ASN A 97 8.48 4.54 -13.92
C ASN A 97 7.65 3.98 -12.75
N CYS A 98 6.35 3.75 -12.95
CA CYS A 98 5.53 3.03 -11.96
C CYS A 98 5.97 1.56 -11.80
N TYR A 99 6.33 0.87 -12.89
CA TYR A 99 6.93 -0.47 -12.83
C TYR A 99 8.25 -0.46 -12.07
N ARG A 100 9.13 0.52 -12.31
CA ARG A 100 10.40 0.67 -11.58
C ARG A 100 10.18 0.79 -10.07
N ILE A 101 9.23 1.62 -9.63
CA ILE A 101 8.80 1.68 -8.22
C ILE A 101 8.29 0.33 -7.72
N TRP A 102 7.39 -0.32 -8.47
CA TRP A 102 6.85 -1.64 -8.11
C TRP A 102 7.94 -2.71 -7.94
N ARG A 103 9.00 -2.65 -8.76
CA ARG A 103 10.19 -3.52 -8.63
C ARG A 103 11.04 -3.19 -7.40
N GLY A 104 10.88 -2.00 -6.82
CA GLY A 104 11.56 -1.57 -5.60
C GLY A 104 12.64 -0.51 -5.79
N GLU A 105 12.73 0.08 -6.98
CA GLU A 105 13.68 1.17 -7.24
C GLU A 105 13.27 2.46 -6.52
N SER A 106 14.24 3.29 -6.15
CA SER A 106 13.98 4.55 -5.46
C SER A 106 13.44 5.62 -6.41
N PRO A 107 12.40 6.39 -6.05
CA PRO A 107 11.94 7.54 -6.83
C PRO A 107 13.06 8.52 -7.20
N MET A 108 14.03 8.68 -6.30
CA MET A 108 15.18 9.58 -6.46
C MET A 108 16.20 9.09 -7.49
N GLU A 109 16.21 7.80 -7.81
CA GLU A 109 17.05 7.17 -8.83
C GLU A 109 16.34 7.11 -10.20
N ILE A 110 15.02 7.28 -10.22
CA ILE A 110 14.19 7.15 -11.42
C ILE A 110 14.19 8.41 -12.27
N THR A 111 14.08 9.57 -11.64
CA THR A 111 13.87 10.86 -12.30
C THR A 111 14.43 12.01 -11.46
N SER A 112 14.73 13.15 -12.10
CA SER A 112 15.13 14.39 -11.42
C SER A 112 14.00 15.43 -11.35
N ASN A 113 12.83 15.15 -11.96
CA ASN A 113 11.66 16.01 -11.87
C ASN A 113 11.01 15.87 -10.50
N LEU A 114 10.94 16.96 -9.73
CA LEU A 114 10.41 16.95 -8.36
C LEU A 114 8.93 16.50 -8.28
N GLU A 115 8.09 16.92 -9.22
CA GLU A 115 6.66 16.53 -9.21
C GLU A 115 6.49 15.04 -9.50
N GLU A 116 7.29 14.51 -10.41
CA GLU A 116 7.33 13.07 -10.66
C GLU A 116 7.90 12.31 -9.45
N GLN A 117 9.00 12.78 -8.84
CA GLN A 117 9.57 12.15 -7.63
C GLN A 117 8.55 12.05 -6.50
N GLU A 118 7.76 13.11 -6.26
CA GLU A 118 6.76 13.11 -5.20
C GLU A 118 5.58 12.17 -5.46
N SER A 119 5.08 12.11 -6.69
CA SER A 119 4.04 11.16 -7.07
C SER A 119 4.55 9.71 -6.97
N LEU A 120 5.79 9.44 -7.38
CA LEU A 120 6.44 8.13 -7.25
C LEU A 120 6.76 7.76 -5.79
N CYS A 121 7.16 8.72 -4.94
CA CYS A 121 7.28 8.52 -3.49
C CYS A 121 5.95 8.09 -2.88
N THR A 122 4.86 8.74 -3.29
CA THR A 122 3.51 8.37 -2.85
C THR A 122 3.18 6.94 -3.25
N LEU A 123 3.48 6.56 -4.50
CA LEU A 123 3.26 5.20 -4.98
C LEU A 123 4.04 4.17 -4.15
N ALA A 124 5.33 4.42 -3.90
CA ALA A 124 6.18 3.55 -3.10
C ALA A 124 5.59 3.33 -1.70
N LEU A 125 5.13 4.39 -1.04
CA LEU A 125 4.54 4.32 0.30
C LEU A 125 3.22 3.52 0.31
N LEU A 126 2.36 3.68 -0.71
CA LEU A 126 1.13 2.91 -0.83
C LEU A 126 1.40 1.43 -1.12
N MET A 127 2.39 1.12 -1.96
CA MET A 127 2.80 -0.26 -2.22
C MET A 127 3.39 -0.92 -0.98
N PHE A 128 4.20 -0.19 -0.21
CA PHE A 128 4.71 -0.65 1.07
C PHE A 128 3.58 -0.93 2.08
N GLU A 129 2.58 -0.05 2.18
CA GLU A 129 1.39 -0.29 2.99
C GLU A 129 0.68 -1.60 2.61
N GLN A 130 0.59 -1.91 1.31
CA GLN A 130 0.02 -3.18 0.83
C GLN A 130 0.82 -4.38 1.31
N GLU A 131 2.15 -4.38 1.10
CA GLU A 131 3.05 -5.44 1.55
C GLU A 131 2.95 -5.69 3.06
N LEU A 132 2.86 -4.62 3.86
CA LEU A 132 2.79 -4.72 5.31
C LEU A 132 1.49 -5.33 5.80
N ASN A 133 0.36 -4.90 5.23
CA ASN A 133 -0.95 -5.13 5.84
C ASN A 133 -1.79 -6.22 5.16
N TRP A 134 -1.36 -6.75 4.02
CA TRP A 134 -2.13 -7.71 3.25
C TRP A 134 -1.26 -8.93 2.89
N GLY A 135 -1.73 -10.13 3.22
CA GLY A 135 -0.97 -11.37 2.99
C GLY A 135 -1.39 -12.51 3.92
N ASN A 136 -0.44 -13.41 4.19
CA ASN A 136 -0.68 -14.66 4.91
C ASN A 136 -0.40 -14.59 6.41
N GLU A 137 0.30 -13.56 6.86
CA GLU A 137 0.80 -13.50 8.23
C GLU A 137 -0.26 -13.10 9.25
N ILE A 138 -0.02 -13.44 10.52
CA ILE A 138 -0.98 -13.26 11.63
C ILE A 138 -1.34 -11.79 11.90
N TRP A 139 -0.54 -10.84 11.42
CA TRP A 139 -0.81 -9.40 11.50
C TRP A 139 -1.46 -8.82 10.23
N GLN A 140 -1.48 -9.56 9.13
CA GLN A 140 -2.02 -9.09 7.86
C GLN A 140 -3.51 -9.43 7.73
N ARG A 141 -4.20 -8.74 6.82
CA ARG A 141 -5.49 -9.14 6.28
C ARG A 141 -5.33 -10.05 5.07
N GLN A 142 -6.35 -10.87 4.80
CA GLN A 142 -6.39 -11.71 3.59
C GLN A 142 -6.46 -10.87 2.31
N THR A 143 -5.71 -11.28 1.30
CA THR A 143 -5.64 -10.68 -0.05
C THR A 143 -5.72 -11.74 -1.13
N ASN A 144 -6.00 -11.33 -2.37
CA ASN A 144 -5.93 -12.19 -3.57
C ASN A 144 -4.49 -12.36 -4.08
N PHE A 145 -3.56 -11.53 -3.60
CA PHE A 145 -2.14 -11.55 -4.00
C PHE A 145 -1.26 -11.79 -2.77
N PRO A 146 -1.38 -12.94 -2.09
CA PRO A 146 -0.48 -13.26 -0.99
C PRO A 146 0.96 -13.41 -1.50
N PRO A 147 1.99 -13.11 -0.69
CA PRO A 147 3.39 -13.32 -1.09
C PRO A 147 3.64 -14.77 -1.58
N ARG A 148 4.16 -14.91 -2.80
CA ARG A 148 4.57 -16.19 -3.39
C ARG A 148 5.83 -15.99 -4.23
N ILE A 149 6.84 -16.84 -4.00
CA ILE A 149 8.14 -16.81 -4.71
C ILE A 149 8.26 -17.91 -5.78
N GLU A 150 7.27 -18.78 -5.88
CA GLU A 150 7.17 -19.77 -6.95
C GLU A 150 6.26 -19.22 -8.06
N SER A 151 6.64 -19.42 -9.31
CA SER A 151 5.85 -18.96 -10.45
C SER A 151 4.43 -19.57 -10.45
N PRO A 152 3.37 -18.77 -10.67
CA PRO A 152 3.39 -17.31 -10.84
C PRO A 152 3.71 -16.58 -9.52
N TYR A 153 4.65 -15.63 -9.55
CA TYR A 153 5.05 -14.83 -8.39
C TYR A 153 3.88 -13.96 -7.95
N GLN A 154 3.67 -13.76 -6.65
CA GLN A 154 2.56 -12.94 -6.17
C GLN A 154 2.98 -12.03 -5.06
N ARG A 155 2.46 -10.80 -5.11
CA ARG A 155 2.76 -9.78 -4.12
C ARG A 155 1.54 -8.93 -3.81
N PRO A 156 1.36 -8.54 -2.55
CA PRO A 156 0.27 -7.65 -2.17
C PRO A 156 0.22 -6.36 -3.00
N ARG A 157 1.38 -5.79 -3.36
CA ARG A 157 1.45 -4.56 -4.17
C ARG A 157 1.01 -4.72 -5.64
N ASP A 158 0.90 -5.94 -6.15
CA ASP A 158 0.39 -6.22 -7.52
C ASP A 158 -1.04 -5.71 -7.69
N MET A 159 -1.82 -5.65 -6.61
CA MET A 159 -3.15 -5.04 -6.65
C MET A 159 -3.08 -3.58 -7.10
N ILE A 160 -2.15 -2.78 -6.54
CA ILE A 160 -2.02 -1.37 -6.90
C ILE A 160 -1.51 -1.25 -8.34
N MET A 161 -0.48 -2.02 -8.68
CA MET A 161 0.14 -1.94 -10.01
C MET A 161 -0.82 -2.38 -11.13
N GLY A 162 -1.62 -3.41 -10.93
CA GLY A 162 -2.59 -3.85 -11.93
C GLY A 162 -3.71 -2.83 -12.17
N PHE A 163 -4.16 -2.14 -11.12
CA PHE A 163 -5.07 -1.00 -11.28
C PHE A 163 -4.42 0.17 -12.02
N LEU A 164 -3.15 0.49 -11.73
CA LEU A 164 -2.41 1.49 -12.50
C LEU A 164 -2.26 1.10 -13.97
N GLY A 165 -2.01 -0.18 -14.27
CA GLY A 165 -1.97 -0.70 -15.63
C GLY A 165 -3.26 -0.39 -16.41
N ILE A 166 -4.42 -0.59 -15.77
CA ILE A 166 -5.72 -0.22 -16.33
C ILE A 166 -5.78 1.30 -16.61
N VAL A 167 -5.43 2.13 -15.62
CA VAL A 167 -5.47 3.59 -15.74
C VAL A 167 -4.59 4.10 -16.89
N PHE A 168 -3.35 3.62 -16.98
CA PHE A 168 -2.43 4.04 -18.04
C PHE A 168 -2.82 3.50 -19.41
N TYR A 169 -3.39 2.29 -19.49
CA TYR A 169 -3.85 1.71 -20.75
C TYR A 169 -5.02 2.50 -21.35
N TYR A 170 -6.03 2.82 -20.53
CA TYR A 170 -7.19 3.59 -20.96
C TYR A 170 -6.99 5.12 -20.89
N ARG A 171 -5.89 5.58 -20.29
CA ARG A 171 -5.60 7.00 -20.02
C ARG A 171 -6.71 7.68 -19.22
N ASP A 172 -7.31 6.94 -18.29
CA ASP A 172 -8.46 7.39 -17.50
C ASP A 172 -8.50 6.66 -16.15
N VAL A 173 -8.53 7.41 -15.06
CA VAL A 173 -8.67 6.85 -13.70
C VAL A 173 -10.04 6.22 -13.51
N ASP A 174 -11.06 6.72 -14.20
CA ASP A 174 -12.43 6.21 -14.12
C ASP A 174 -12.64 4.91 -14.92
N ALA A 175 -11.63 4.43 -15.65
CA ALA A 175 -11.63 3.09 -16.25
C ALA A 175 -11.63 1.98 -15.18
N ILE A 176 -11.25 2.27 -13.93
CA ILE A 176 -11.42 1.32 -12.82
C ILE A 176 -12.91 1.24 -12.47
N LEU A 177 -13.49 0.06 -12.72
CA LEU A 177 -14.94 -0.17 -12.60
C LEU A 177 -15.49 -0.06 -11.16
N ASN A 178 -14.67 -0.33 -10.15
CA ASN A 178 -15.14 -0.47 -8.77
C ASN A 178 -14.31 0.36 -7.78
N TRP A 179 -14.95 1.36 -7.18
CA TRP A 179 -14.37 2.24 -6.17
C TRP A 179 -15.08 2.13 -4.83
N LYS A 180 -14.30 2.22 -3.74
CA LYS A 180 -14.87 2.59 -2.43
C LYS A 180 -15.10 4.08 -2.38
N TYR A 181 -16.19 4.45 -1.72
CA TYR A 181 -16.57 5.84 -1.52
C TYR A 181 -16.51 6.21 -0.04
N LYS A 182 -16.14 7.46 0.24
CA LYS A 182 -16.25 8.05 1.58
C LYS A 182 -16.86 9.43 1.47
N LYS A 183 -17.64 9.81 2.47
CA LYS A 183 -18.14 11.18 2.59
C LYS A 183 -17.03 12.07 3.16
N ILE A 184 -16.53 13.01 2.37
CA ILE A 184 -15.47 13.96 2.75
C ILE A 184 -16.06 15.35 2.54
N ASN A 185 -16.08 16.18 3.59
CA ASN A 185 -16.69 17.53 3.56
C ASN A 185 -18.14 17.57 3.03
N GLY A 186 -18.90 16.49 3.21
CA GLY A 186 -20.28 16.41 2.73
C GLY A 186 -20.45 15.73 1.38
N GLU A 187 -19.37 15.52 0.63
CA GLU A 187 -19.38 14.99 -0.73
C GLU A 187 -18.91 13.54 -0.77
N LEU A 188 -19.52 12.74 -1.65
CA LEU A 188 -19.14 11.34 -1.84
C LEU A 188 -17.92 11.26 -2.77
N THR A 189 -16.74 10.98 -2.21
CA THR A 189 -15.48 10.94 -2.96
C THR A 189 -15.02 9.49 -3.20
N LYS A 190 -14.54 9.18 -4.43
CA LYS A 190 -13.82 7.95 -4.73
C LYS A 190 -12.50 7.88 -3.95
N THR A 191 -12.20 6.72 -3.38
CA THR A 191 -11.04 6.56 -2.49
C THR A 191 -10.14 5.41 -2.92
N THR A 192 -10.53 4.17 -2.63
CA THR A 192 -9.71 2.98 -2.83
C THR A 192 -10.27 2.18 -3.99
N ALA A 193 -9.42 1.84 -4.96
CA ALA A 193 -9.76 0.88 -6.02
C ALA A 193 -9.99 -0.51 -5.43
N THR A 194 -10.98 -1.23 -5.93
CA THR A 194 -11.32 -2.58 -5.44
C THR A 194 -11.78 -3.49 -6.57
N PHE A 195 -11.90 -4.79 -6.29
CA PHE A 195 -12.46 -5.75 -7.24
C PHE A 195 -13.98 -5.89 -7.17
N GLY A 196 -14.69 -5.00 -6.45
CA GLY A 196 -16.14 -5.11 -6.26
C GLY A 196 -16.53 -6.46 -5.65
N GLN A 197 -17.17 -7.33 -6.44
CA GLN A 197 -17.58 -8.68 -6.03
C GLN A 197 -16.41 -9.64 -5.76
N GLY A 198 -15.19 -9.30 -6.19
CA GLY A 198 -13.97 -10.05 -5.93
C GLY A 198 -13.14 -10.30 -7.19
N TYR A 199 -11.83 -10.54 -7.01
CA TYR A 199 -10.88 -10.67 -8.12
C TYR A 199 -11.24 -11.78 -9.11
N ARG A 200 -11.78 -12.91 -8.61
CA ARG A 200 -12.26 -14.02 -9.46
C ARG A 200 -13.39 -13.65 -10.44
N TYR A 201 -14.08 -12.54 -10.19
CA TYR A 201 -15.18 -12.05 -11.03
C TYR A 201 -14.76 -10.88 -11.93
N LEU A 202 -13.49 -10.49 -11.89
CA LEU A 202 -12.96 -9.47 -12.80
C LEU A 202 -12.96 -10.02 -14.23
N ASP A 203 -13.37 -9.21 -15.20
CA ASP A 203 -13.29 -9.56 -16.62
C ASP A 203 -11.85 -9.91 -17.01
N ASN A 204 -11.67 -10.86 -17.93
CA ASN A 204 -10.37 -11.28 -18.43
C ASN A 204 -9.57 -10.11 -19.03
N ASP A 205 -10.24 -9.17 -19.71
CA ASP A 205 -9.59 -7.99 -20.30
C ASP A 205 -8.93 -7.09 -19.24
N TYR A 206 -9.48 -7.07 -18.03
CA TYR A 206 -8.91 -6.34 -16.90
C TYR A 206 -7.97 -7.23 -16.07
N ARG A 207 -8.20 -8.55 -16.03
CA ARG A 207 -7.40 -9.49 -15.23
C ARG A 207 -5.96 -9.59 -15.72
N ARG A 208 -5.73 -9.47 -17.04
CA ARG A 208 -4.39 -9.51 -17.64
C ARG A 208 -3.40 -8.53 -16.97
N PHE A 209 -3.87 -7.33 -16.58
CA PHE A 209 -3.03 -6.31 -15.93
C PHE A 209 -2.50 -6.74 -14.56
N PHE A 210 -3.08 -7.77 -13.95
CA PHE A 210 -2.63 -8.35 -12.69
C PHE A 210 -1.87 -9.66 -12.89
N GLU A 211 -2.21 -10.44 -13.91
CA GLU A 211 -1.58 -11.74 -14.19
C GLU A 211 -0.21 -11.58 -14.85
N GLU A 212 -0.05 -10.60 -15.75
CA GLU A 212 1.23 -10.31 -16.41
C GLU A 212 2.32 -9.90 -15.41
N LEU A 213 1.95 -9.20 -14.33
CA LEU A 213 2.87 -8.83 -13.24
C LEU A 213 3.54 -10.04 -12.60
N GLN A 214 2.81 -11.16 -12.52
CA GLN A 214 3.24 -12.37 -11.81
C GLN A 214 4.33 -13.15 -12.57
N LEU A 215 4.62 -12.73 -13.80
CA LEU A 215 5.66 -13.29 -14.66
C LEU A 215 6.98 -12.54 -14.52
N ASP A 216 7.00 -11.34 -13.94
CA ASP A 216 8.21 -10.54 -13.75
C ASP A 216 8.90 -10.90 -12.43
N ASN A 217 9.99 -11.66 -12.56
CA ASN A 217 10.81 -12.16 -11.45
C ASN A 217 11.90 -11.17 -11.00
N ALA A 218 12.06 -10.01 -11.65
CA ALA A 218 13.01 -8.98 -11.20
C ALA A 218 12.58 -8.32 -9.89
N ALA A 219 11.46 -8.79 -9.36
CA ALA A 219 10.62 -8.03 -8.51
C ALA A 219 10.14 -9.05 -7.44
N MET A 220 10.71 -8.92 -6.24
CA MET A 220 10.47 -9.83 -5.12
C MET A 220 9.38 -9.33 -4.15
N PRO A 221 8.55 -10.21 -3.57
CA PRO A 221 7.69 -9.86 -2.43
C PRO A 221 8.51 -9.40 -1.22
N LEU A 222 7.98 -8.49 -0.39
CA LEU A 222 8.72 -8.00 0.77
C LEU A 222 8.71 -9.00 1.93
N MET A 223 7.56 -9.65 2.15
CA MET A 223 7.33 -10.54 3.28
C MET A 223 7.81 -11.96 3.01
N ILE A 224 9.12 -12.09 2.78
CA ILE A 224 9.82 -13.37 2.55
C ILE A 224 11.12 -13.41 3.35
N GLU A 225 11.69 -14.61 3.47
CA GLU A 225 13.04 -14.84 4.01
C GLU A 225 13.33 -14.09 5.33
N GLN A 226 14.46 -13.39 5.42
CA GLN A 226 14.91 -12.71 6.64
C GLN A 226 13.97 -11.59 7.06
N CYS A 227 13.50 -10.78 6.10
CA CYS A 227 12.56 -9.69 6.37
C CYS A 227 11.30 -10.21 7.07
N LEU A 228 10.73 -11.31 6.57
CA LEU A 228 9.59 -11.97 7.19
C LEU A 228 9.88 -12.43 8.62
N GLU A 229 11.04 -13.05 8.86
CA GLU A 229 11.40 -13.53 10.20
C GLU A 229 11.59 -12.36 11.18
N ASP A 230 12.15 -11.23 10.73
CA ASP A 230 12.30 -10.03 11.55
C ASP A 230 10.94 -9.46 11.98
N PHE A 231 9.98 -9.38 11.05
CA PHE A 231 8.60 -8.99 11.37
C PHE A 231 7.94 -9.98 12.34
N ARG A 232 8.11 -11.30 12.13
CA ARG A 232 7.59 -12.33 13.04
C ARG A 232 8.17 -12.17 14.44
N ASN A 233 9.48 -11.96 14.55
CA ASN A 233 10.15 -11.75 15.83
C ASN A 233 9.62 -10.53 16.56
N LYS A 234 9.41 -9.42 15.84
CA LYS A 234 8.81 -8.21 16.43
C LYS A 234 7.37 -8.45 16.91
N VAL A 235 6.57 -9.25 16.19
CA VAL A 235 5.17 -9.55 16.55
C VAL A 235 5.02 -10.57 17.69
N LYS A 236 5.99 -11.47 17.90
CA LYS A 236 5.93 -12.44 19.02
C LYS A 236 5.82 -11.75 20.38
N LEU A 237 6.35 -10.53 20.51
CA LEU A 237 6.45 -9.80 21.78
C LEU A 237 5.27 -8.86 22.07
N VAL A 238 4.31 -8.74 21.15
CA VAL A 238 3.25 -7.72 21.25
C VAL A 238 1.97 -8.37 21.80
N PRO A 239 1.06 -7.64 22.46
CA PRO A 239 -0.22 -8.20 22.90
C PRO A 239 -1.10 -8.60 21.71
N ASP A 240 -2.14 -9.41 21.95
CA ASP A 240 -3.13 -9.70 20.92
C ASP A 240 -3.96 -8.44 20.62
N ASN A 241 -4.48 -8.37 19.39
CA ASN A 241 -5.44 -7.35 19.02
C ASN A 241 -6.68 -7.48 19.91
N LYS A 242 -7.09 -6.39 20.56
CA LYS A 242 -8.26 -6.36 21.46
C LYS A 242 -9.59 -6.78 20.83
N TYR A 243 -9.70 -6.74 19.50
CA TYR A 243 -10.87 -7.17 18.75
C TYR A 243 -10.78 -8.65 18.31
N TYR A 244 -9.69 -9.33 18.62
CA TYR A 244 -9.55 -10.76 18.35
C TYR A 244 -10.30 -11.54 19.43
N ILE A 245 -11.16 -12.46 19.00
CA ILE A 245 -11.86 -13.39 19.88
C ILE A 245 -11.48 -14.79 19.46
N ASP A 246 -10.89 -15.54 20.38
CA ASP A 246 -10.58 -16.94 20.16
C ASP A 246 -11.89 -17.73 20.08
N LYS A 247 -12.19 -18.28 18.91
CA LYS A 247 -13.35 -19.15 18.72
C LYS A 247 -12.88 -20.57 19.05
N GLN A 248 -13.15 -20.99 20.28
CA GLN A 248 -13.02 -22.40 20.70
C GLN A 248 -13.94 -23.29 19.87
#